data_AF-A0A8T4MVN6-F1
#
_entry.id   AF-A0A8T4MVN6-F1
#
_cell.length_a   1.000
_cell.length_b   1.000
_cell.length_c   1.000
_cell.angle_alpha   90.00
_cell.angle_beta   90.00
_cell.angle_gamma   90.00
#
_symmetry.space_group_name_H-M   'P 1'
#
loop_
_entity.id
_entity.type
_entity.pdbx_description
1 polymer ?
#
loop_
_entity_poly.entity_id
_entity_poly.type
_entity_poly.pdbx_seq_one_letter_code
_entity_poly.pdbx_strand_id
1 'polypeptide(L)'
;IFESTGHLQKVNAEDKKYLKQLLIYAKNWLDFMPEMKLEIAEKVSPEIKREFSAQEKKAISSLASFLQKTKELDGEKLQTEIYGTAKACGVHPKRLFELLYRIIINKTHGPKLGPFIVALGSERVAKLLAQV
;
A
#
# COMPACT_ATOMS: atom_id res chain seq x y z
N ILE A 1 0.90 -9.76 10.31
CA ILE A 1 1.77 -8.94 9.43
C ILE A 1 2.84 -9.81 8.78
N PHE A 2 3.89 -10.27 9.47
CA PHE A 2 4.98 -11.04 8.83
C PHE A 2 4.53 -12.34 8.13
N GLU A 3 3.51 -13.03 8.67
CA GLU A 3 2.90 -14.18 8.00
C GLU A 3 2.04 -13.77 6.80
N SER A 4 1.15 -12.78 6.98
CA SER A 4 0.25 -12.28 5.94
C SER A 4 0.98 -11.58 4.79
N THR A 5 2.20 -11.10 5.00
CA THR A 5 3.05 -10.50 3.96
C THR A 5 4.07 -11.49 3.38
N GLY A 6 4.00 -12.77 3.76
CA GLY A 6 4.85 -13.83 3.22
C GLY A 6 6.32 -13.80 3.68
N HIS A 7 6.66 -13.01 4.70
CA HIS A 7 8.04 -12.89 5.19
C HIS A 7 8.44 -14.08 6.08
N LEU A 8 7.47 -14.70 6.76
CA LEU A 8 7.64 -15.91 7.56
C LEU A 8 6.44 -16.82 7.36
N GLN A 9 6.65 -18.13 7.15
CA GLN A 9 5.54 -19.06 6.92
C GLN A 9 4.82 -19.46 8.22
N LYS A 10 5.56 -19.65 9.31
CA LYS A 10 5.01 -19.98 10.63
C LYS A 10 5.92 -19.46 11.72
N VAL A 11 5.42 -18.54 12.54
CA VAL A 11 6.23 -17.88 13.58
C VAL A 11 6.30 -18.74 14.84
N ASN A 12 7.51 -19.22 15.19
CA ASN A 12 7.76 -19.99 16.42
C ASN A 12 8.09 -19.07 17.63
N ALA A 13 8.38 -19.65 18.80
CA ALA A 13 8.65 -18.87 20.02
C ALA A 13 9.96 -18.06 19.95
N GLU A 14 11.00 -18.61 19.32
CA GLU A 14 12.29 -17.93 19.13
C GLU A 14 12.16 -16.79 18.12
N ASP A 15 11.42 -17.01 17.03
CA ASP A 15 11.09 -15.98 16.05
C ASP A 15 10.37 -14.81 16.71
N LYS A 16 9.40 -15.08 17.62
CA LYS A 16 8.72 -14.00 18.35
C LYS A 16 9.68 -13.18 19.20
N LYS A 17 10.66 -13.82 19.86
CA LYS A 17 11.65 -13.12 20.67
C LYS A 17 12.55 -12.26 19.79
N TYR A 18 13.03 -12.80 18.69
CA TYR A 18 13.86 -12.08 17.73
C TYR A 18 13.13 -10.92 17.06
N LEU A 19 11.89 -11.13 16.61
CA LEU A 19 11.04 -10.10 16.00
C LEU A 19 10.76 -8.95 16.97
N LYS A 20 10.53 -9.23 18.25
CA LYS A 20 10.39 -8.16 19.27
C LYS A 20 11.65 -7.29 19.34
N GLN A 21 12.83 -7.89 19.32
CA GLN A 21 14.09 -7.16 19.32
C GLN A 21 14.26 -6.34 18.03
N LEU A 22 13.95 -6.93 16.87
CA LEU A 22 13.98 -6.22 15.60
C LEU A 22 13.04 -5.02 15.56
N LEU A 23 11.84 -5.13 16.12
CA LEU A 23 10.89 -4.01 16.20
C LEU A 23 11.44 -2.86 17.07
N ILE A 24 12.18 -3.17 18.15
CA ILE A 24 12.87 -2.15 18.96
C ILE A 24 13.95 -1.47 18.13
N TYR A 25 14.78 -2.23 17.41
CA TYR A 25 15.82 -1.64 16.56
C TYR A 25 15.24 -0.79 15.44
N ALA A 26 14.19 -1.26 14.76
CA ALA A 26 13.50 -0.50 13.72
C ALA A 26 12.89 0.79 14.28
N LYS A 27 12.28 0.74 15.47
CA LYS A 27 11.75 1.94 16.14
C LYS A 27 12.87 2.94 16.46
N ASN A 28 13.94 2.48 17.11
CA ASN A 28 15.07 3.35 17.47
C ASN A 28 15.69 3.96 16.22
N TRP A 29 15.86 3.19 15.15
CA TRP A 29 16.38 3.68 13.87
C TRP A 29 15.50 4.78 13.26
N LEU A 30 14.16 4.64 13.33
CA LEU A 30 13.24 5.69 12.89
C LEU A 30 13.32 6.96 13.73
N ASP A 31 13.73 6.89 14.99
CA ASP A 31 13.97 8.09 15.81
C ASP A 31 15.23 8.85 15.38
N PHE A 32 16.20 8.16 14.77
CA PHE A 32 17.36 8.79 14.12
C PHE A 32 17.10 9.23 12.67
N MET A 33 16.10 8.65 11.99
CA MET A 33 15.75 8.91 10.58
C MET A 33 14.27 9.31 10.45
N PRO A 34 13.85 10.47 11.00
CA PRO A 34 12.44 10.86 11.04
C PRO A 34 11.80 11.03 9.66
N GLU A 35 12.57 11.36 8.61
CA GLU A 35 12.11 11.49 7.23
C GLU A 35 11.61 10.17 6.61
N MET A 36 12.06 9.05 7.17
CA MET A 36 11.61 7.71 6.78
C MET A 36 10.24 7.36 7.37
N LYS A 37 9.74 8.13 8.36
CA LYS A 37 8.39 7.95 8.90
C LYS A 37 7.36 8.22 7.80
N LEU A 38 6.36 7.36 7.75
CA LEU A 38 5.25 7.44 6.81
C LEU A 38 3.99 7.74 7.60
N GLU A 39 3.23 8.73 7.14
CA GLU A 39 1.92 9.04 7.66
C GLU A 39 0.87 8.55 6.66
N ILE A 40 -0.11 7.80 7.16
CA ILE A 40 -1.19 7.30 6.32
C ILE A 40 -2.26 8.36 6.22
N ALA A 41 -2.61 8.75 5.00
CA ALA A 41 -3.66 9.72 4.74
C ALA A 41 -5.01 9.25 5.33
N GLU A 42 -5.74 10.17 5.93
CA GLU A 42 -7.14 9.94 6.35
C GLU A 42 -8.13 10.24 5.21
N LYS A 43 -7.75 11.18 4.34
CA LYS A 43 -8.54 11.64 3.20
C LYS A 43 -7.63 12.01 2.04
N VAL A 44 -8.13 11.84 0.82
CA VAL A 44 -7.41 12.26 -0.39
C VAL A 44 -7.58 13.76 -0.57
N SER A 45 -6.46 14.49 -0.73
CA SER A 45 -6.52 15.95 -0.88
C SER A 45 -7.25 16.35 -2.18
N PRO A 46 -8.05 17.42 -2.17
CA PRO A 46 -8.75 17.88 -3.38
C PRO A 46 -7.82 18.25 -4.53
N GLU A 47 -6.62 18.75 -4.22
CA GLU A 47 -5.58 19.12 -5.19
C GLU A 47 -5.10 17.89 -5.96
N ILE A 48 -4.77 16.80 -5.24
CA ILE A 48 -4.36 15.53 -5.84
C ILE A 48 -5.45 15.00 -6.79
N LYS A 49 -6.74 15.07 -6.39
CA LYS A 49 -7.86 14.59 -7.22
C LYS A 49 -8.04 15.34 -8.54
N ARG A 50 -7.66 16.63 -8.57
CA ARG A 50 -7.82 17.48 -9.77
C ARG A 50 -6.78 17.18 -10.84
N GLU A 51 -5.64 16.61 -10.46
CA GLU A 51 -4.56 16.26 -11.37
C GLU A 51 -4.80 14.95 -12.15
N PHE A 52 -5.80 14.16 -11.75
CA PHE A 52 -6.01 12.84 -12.34
C PHE A 52 -6.86 12.91 -13.61
N SER A 53 -6.34 12.31 -14.67
CA SER A 53 -7.07 12.02 -15.91
C SER A 53 -8.21 11.02 -15.68
N ALA A 54 -9.14 10.96 -16.64
CA ALA A 54 -10.24 10.00 -16.61
C ALA A 54 -9.77 8.54 -16.57
N GLN A 55 -8.67 8.22 -17.27
CA GLN A 55 -8.08 6.88 -17.29
C GLN A 55 -7.46 6.50 -15.94
N GLU A 56 -6.77 7.43 -15.29
CA GLU A 56 -6.19 7.23 -13.95
C GLU A 56 -7.28 7.04 -12.89
N LYS A 57 -8.35 7.85 -12.92
CA LYS A 57 -9.50 7.67 -12.03
C LYS A 57 -10.14 6.30 -12.23
N LYS A 58 -10.36 5.88 -13.48
CA LYS A 58 -10.89 4.55 -13.81
C LYS A 58 -10.01 3.43 -13.23
N ALA A 59 -8.69 3.53 -13.37
CA ALA A 59 -7.77 2.55 -12.80
C ALA A 59 -7.86 2.48 -11.27
N ILE A 60 -7.92 3.64 -10.61
CA ILE A 60 -8.04 3.75 -9.15
C ILE A 60 -9.38 3.17 -8.67
N SER A 61 -10.50 3.50 -9.31
CA SER A 61 -11.82 2.96 -8.95
C SER A 61 -11.91 1.44 -9.19
N SER A 62 -11.26 0.94 -10.25
CA SER A 62 -11.16 -0.51 -10.51
C SER A 62 -10.40 -1.21 -9.38
N LEU A 63 -9.27 -0.66 -8.96
CA LEU A 63 -8.48 -1.21 -7.86
C LEU A 63 -9.24 -1.13 -6.52
N ALA A 64 -9.96 -0.03 -6.26
CA ALA A 64 -10.81 0.09 -5.08
C ALA A 64 -11.86 -1.03 -5.02
N SER A 65 -12.52 -1.29 -6.16
CA SER A 65 -13.53 -2.36 -6.29
C SER A 65 -12.94 -3.75 -6.07
N PHE A 66 -11.73 -3.99 -6.60
CA PHE A 66 -11.00 -5.24 -6.38
C PHE A 66 -10.67 -5.44 -4.89
N LEU A 67 -10.15 -4.41 -4.22
CA LEU A 67 -9.81 -4.47 -2.80
C LEU A 67 -11.03 -4.69 -1.89
N GLN A 68 -12.21 -4.16 -2.26
CA GLN A 68 -13.45 -4.40 -1.50
C GLN A 68 -13.97 -5.83 -1.62
N LYS A 69 -13.77 -6.47 -2.77
CA LYS A 69 -14.30 -7.82 -3.05
C LYS A 69 -13.38 -8.92 -2.52
N THR A 70 -12.08 -8.67 -2.43
CA THR A 70 -11.10 -9.68 -2.04
C THR A 70 -10.78 -9.63 -0.55
N LYS A 71 -11.25 -10.64 0.20
CA LYS A 71 -11.03 -10.73 1.65
C LYS A 71 -9.62 -11.15 2.04
N GLU A 72 -9.02 -12.07 1.30
CA GLU A 72 -7.68 -12.58 1.56
C GLU A 72 -6.74 -12.18 0.41
N LEU A 73 -5.90 -11.18 0.67
CA LEU A 73 -4.97 -10.64 -0.30
C LEU A 73 -3.54 -10.98 0.11
N ASP A 74 -2.85 -11.67 -0.79
CA ASP A 74 -1.41 -11.82 -0.73
C ASP A 74 -0.73 -10.58 -1.34
N GLY A 75 0.38 -10.15 -0.74
CA GLY A 75 1.08 -8.93 -1.13
C GLY A 75 1.65 -8.98 -2.55
N GLU A 76 2.16 -10.14 -2.99
CA GLU A 76 2.70 -10.30 -4.35
C GLU A 76 1.60 -10.38 -5.40
N LYS A 77 0.49 -11.08 -5.08
CA LYS A 77 -0.71 -11.08 -5.93
C LYS A 77 -1.27 -9.67 -6.09
N LEU A 78 -1.38 -8.91 -5.00
CA LEU A 78 -1.86 -7.53 -5.07
C LEU A 78 -0.90 -6.63 -5.86
N GLN A 79 0.42 -6.80 -5.69
CA GLN A 79 1.40 -6.07 -6.49
C GLN A 79 1.17 -6.34 -7.99
N THR A 80 0.99 -7.61 -8.36
CA THR A 80 0.72 -8.03 -9.75
C THR A 80 -0.60 -7.45 -10.27
N GLU A 81 -1.65 -7.45 -9.45
CA GLU A 81 -2.95 -6.88 -9.81
C GLU A 81 -2.85 -5.36 -10.08
N ILE A 82 -2.05 -4.62 -9.31
CA ILE A 82 -1.84 -3.18 -9.56
C ILE A 82 -1.19 -2.97 -10.94
N TYR A 83 -0.20 -3.80 -11.32
CA TYR A 83 0.36 -3.77 -12.67
C TYR A 83 -0.68 -4.12 -13.75
N GLY A 84 -1.50 -5.14 -13.51
CA GLY A 84 -2.57 -5.58 -14.42
C GLY A 84 -3.61 -4.48 -14.65
N THR A 85 -4.11 -3.88 -13.57
CA THR A 85 -5.07 -2.78 -13.58
C THR A 85 -4.54 -1.57 -14.35
N ALA A 86 -3.27 -1.20 -14.14
CA ALA A 86 -2.64 -0.12 -14.90
C ALA A 86 -2.70 -0.38 -16.41
N LYS A 87 -2.23 -1.56 -16.83
CA LYS A 87 -2.21 -1.96 -18.25
C LYS A 87 -3.62 -2.01 -18.84
N ALA A 88 -4.59 -2.60 -18.15
CA ALA A 88 -5.96 -2.73 -18.60
C ALA A 88 -6.67 -1.37 -18.78
N CYS A 89 -6.26 -0.36 -18.02
CA CYS A 89 -6.81 1.00 -18.12
C CYS A 89 -5.99 1.93 -19.04
N GLY A 90 -4.93 1.42 -19.70
CA GLY A 90 -4.05 2.24 -20.54
C GLY A 90 -3.17 3.22 -19.75
N VAL A 91 -2.96 2.99 -18.46
CA VAL A 91 -2.13 3.83 -17.59
C VAL A 91 -0.75 3.20 -17.47
N HIS A 92 0.31 4.00 -17.59
CA HIS A 92 1.66 3.50 -17.37
C HIS A 92 1.82 2.99 -15.92
N PRO A 93 2.33 1.77 -15.66
CA PRO A 93 2.35 1.21 -14.31
C PRO A 93 3.04 2.12 -13.29
N LYS A 94 4.22 2.67 -13.63
CA LYS A 94 4.94 3.62 -12.77
C LYS A 94 4.06 4.79 -12.32
N ARG A 95 3.22 5.30 -13.23
CA ARG A 95 2.31 6.41 -12.91
C ARG A 95 1.23 5.96 -11.92
N LEU A 96 0.60 4.81 -12.13
CA LEU A 96 -0.40 4.31 -11.18
C LEU A 96 0.21 4.08 -9.78
N PHE A 97 1.43 3.53 -9.69
CA PHE A 97 2.12 3.38 -8.39
C PHE A 97 2.35 4.73 -7.71
N GLU A 98 2.83 5.74 -8.43
CA GLU A 98 3.04 7.09 -7.90
C GLU A 98 1.73 7.70 -7.38
N LEU A 99 0.63 7.56 -8.13
CA LEU A 99 -0.69 8.04 -7.70
C LEU A 99 -1.16 7.36 -6.42
N LEU A 100 -0.98 6.04 -6.32
CA LEU A 100 -1.36 5.28 -5.13
C LEU A 100 -0.51 5.68 -3.91
N TYR A 101 0.79 5.93 -4.07
CA TYR A 101 1.59 6.49 -2.96
C TYR A 101 1.10 7.88 -2.56
N ARG A 102 0.77 8.75 -3.51
CA ARG A 102 0.24 10.09 -3.19
C ARG A 102 -1.07 10.01 -2.43
N ILE A 103 -1.95 9.08 -2.81
CA ILE A 103 -3.24 8.85 -2.13
C ILE A 103 -3.05 8.29 -0.71
N ILE A 104 -2.15 7.33 -0.53
CA ILE A 104 -2.04 6.57 0.73
C ILE A 104 -1.12 7.26 1.73
N ILE A 105 -0.01 7.87 1.28
CA ILE A 105 1.04 8.41 2.15
C ILE A 105 1.50 9.83 1.80
N ASN A 106 0.82 10.53 0.87
CA ASN A 106 1.21 11.86 0.40
C ASN A 106 2.67 11.96 -0.08
N LYS A 107 3.27 10.85 -0.52
CA LYS A 107 4.63 10.80 -1.10
C LYS A 107 4.55 10.25 -2.53
N THR A 108 5.59 10.43 -3.32
CA THR A 108 5.68 9.91 -4.70
C THR A 108 6.24 8.50 -4.79
N HIS A 109 6.83 8.01 -3.70
CA HIS A 109 7.49 6.70 -3.60
C HIS A 109 7.41 6.19 -2.16
N GLY A 110 7.65 4.89 -1.99
CA GLY A 110 7.55 4.22 -0.70
C GLY A 110 7.91 2.74 -0.78
N PRO A 111 7.58 1.96 0.26
CA PRO A 111 7.81 0.51 0.28
C PRO A 111 6.94 -0.18 -0.78
N LYS A 112 7.29 -1.43 -1.12
CA LYS A 112 6.53 -2.23 -2.09
C LYS A 112 5.03 -2.22 -1.78
N LEU A 113 4.25 -1.70 -2.73
CA LEU A 113 2.89 -1.24 -2.48
C LEU A 113 1.91 -2.37 -2.14
N GLY A 114 2.00 -3.53 -2.80
CA GLY A 114 1.14 -4.69 -2.54
C GLY A 114 1.22 -5.17 -1.08
N PRO A 115 2.39 -5.62 -0.60
CA PRO A 115 2.59 -5.98 0.80
C PRO A 115 2.24 -4.85 1.78
N PHE A 116 2.52 -3.59 1.40
CA PHE A 116 2.20 -2.43 2.22
C PHE A 116 0.69 -2.24 2.40
N ILE A 117 -0.10 -2.33 1.32
CA ILE A 117 -1.57 -2.24 1.39
C ILE A 117 -2.13 -3.38 2.25
N VAL A 118 -1.60 -4.60 2.10
CA VAL A 118 -2.00 -5.75 2.95
C VAL A 118 -1.70 -5.47 4.42
N ALA A 119 -0.53 -4.93 4.73
CA ALA A 119 -0.14 -4.57 6.10
C ALA A 119 -1.01 -3.45 6.71
N LEU A 120 -1.45 -2.48 5.90
CA LEU A 120 -2.35 -1.40 6.32
C LEU A 120 -3.81 -1.83 6.47
N GLY A 121 -4.19 -2.93 5.82
CA GLY A 121 -5.57 -3.38 5.68
C GLY A 121 -6.19 -2.93 4.36
N SER A 122 -6.56 -3.89 3.52
CA SER A 122 -7.16 -3.67 2.19
C SER A 122 -8.43 -2.83 2.25
N GLU A 123 -9.28 -3.05 3.26
CA GLU A 123 -10.53 -2.30 3.43
C GLU A 123 -10.29 -0.81 3.67
N ARG A 124 -9.30 -0.46 4.50
CA ARG A 124 -8.92 0.93 4.76
C ARG A 124 -8.45 1.61 3.49
N VAL A 125 -7.58 0.95 2.73
CA VAL A 125 -7.07 1.48 1.47
C VAL A 125 -8.19 1.60 0.44
N ALA A 126 -9.08 0.62 0.34
CA ALA A 126 -10.21 0.68 -0.57
C ALA A 126 -11.12 1.89 -0.30
N LYS A 127 -11.37 2.23 0.97
CA LYS A 127 -12.12 3.43 1.37
C LYS A 127 -11.42 4.72 0.96
N LEU A 128 -10.08 4.78 1.02
CA LEU A 128 -9.31 5.93 0.52
C LEU A 128 -9.40 6.05 -1.00
N LEU A 129 -9.18 4.95 -1.72
CA LEU A 129 -9.24 4.94 -3.18
C LEU A 129 -10.64 5.30 -3.71
N ALA A 130 -11.71 4.93 -3.00
CA ALA A 130 -13.09 5.28 -3.35
C ALA A 130 -13.41 6.77 -3.23
N GLN A 131 -12.52 7.59 -2.65
CA GLN A 131 -12.70 9.05 -2.61
C GLN A 131 -12.29 9.73 -3.91
N VAL A 132 -11.63 9.01 -4.82
CA VAL A 132 -11.12 9.51 -6.12
C VAL A 132 -12.20 9.40 -7.18
#